data_AF-A0A6V7IB48-F1
#
_entry.id   AF-A0A6V7IB48-F1
#
_cell.length_a   1.000
_cell.length_b   1.000
_cell.length_c   1.000
_cell.angle_alpha   90.00
_cell.angle_beta   90.00
_cell.angle_gamma   90.00
#
_symmetry.space_group_name_H-M   'P 1'
#
loop_
_entity.id
_entity.type
_entity.pdbx_description
1 polymer ?
#
loop_
_entity_poly.entity_id
_entity_poly.type
_entity_poly.pdbx_seq_one_letter_code
_entity_poly.pdbx_strand_id
1 'polypeptide(L)' 'LVCGSKVFDFTELEASTEYDGYTVDSEAVKNFWRVAHSLPLESQRRLLQFTTGSDRVPVGGLSRLKMVISRHGPDSD' A
#
# COMPACT_ATOMS: atom_id res chain seq x y z
N LEU A 1 19.36 -17.29 -11.00
CA LEU A 1 18.60 -16.85 -9.82
C LEU A 1 18.68 -15.32 -9.74
N VAL A 2 17.89 -14.60 -10.54
CA VAL A 2 17.93 -13.13 -10.54
C VAL A 2 16.84 -12.64 -9.59
N CYS A 3 17.19 -12.49 -8.31
CA CYS A 3 16.39 -11.67 -7.42
C CYS A 3 16.74 -10.24 -7.80
N GLY A 4 16.18 -9.78 -8.94
CA GLY A 4 16.29 -8.39 -9.34
C GLY A 4 15.85 -7.56 -8.14
N SER A 5 16.64 -6.58 -7.77
CA SER A 5 16.30 -5.61 -6.74
C SER A 5 14.96 -4.98 -7.12
N LYS A 6 13.87 -5.60 -6.68
CA LYS A 6 12.51 -5.10 -6.82
C LYS A 6 12.46 -3.95 -5.82
N VAL A 7 12.83 -2.78 -6.31
CA VAL A 7 12.59 -1.53 -5.59
C VAL A 7 11.09 -1.50 -5.36
N PHE A 8 10.69 -1.59 -4.10
CA PHE A 8 9.29 -1.49 -3.71
C PHE A 8 8.95 -0.02 -3.73
N ASP A 9 8.44 0.45 -4.87
CA ASP A 9 8.04 1.84 -5.03
C ASP A 9 6.67 2.06 -4.39
N PHE A 10 6.67 2.32 -3.08
CA PHE A 10 5.44 2.59 -2.33
C PHE A 10 4.74 3.86 -2.80
N THR A 11 5.44 4.77 -3.49
CA THR A 11 4.83 5.95 -4.11
C THR A 11 3.95 5.53 -5.29
N GLU A 12 4.37 4.55 -6.09
CA GLU A 12 3.49 3.95 -7.10
C GLU A 12 2.26 3.27 -6.48
N LEU A 13 2.46 2.53 -5.38
CA LEU A 13 1.36 1.85 -4.68
C LEU A 13 0.34 2.87 -4.13
N GLU A 14 0.82 3.95 -3.54
CA GLU A 14 0.00 5.06 -3.04
C GLU A 14 -0.82 5.70 -4.15
N ALA A 15 -0.19 5.96 -5.29
CA ALA A 15 -0.85 6.55 -6.44
C ALA A 15 -1.91 5.63 -7.08
N SER A 16 -1.73 4.30 -6.99
CA SER A 16 -2.70 3.31 -7.49
C SER A 16 -3.74 2.87 -6.46
N THR A 17 -3.68 3.37 -5.23
CA THR A 17 -4.60 2.98 -4.17
C THR A 17 -5.94 3.71 -4.31
N GLU A 18 -7.03 2.94 -4.26
CA GLU A 18 -8.38 3.47 -4.24
C GLU A 18 -8.83 3.68 -2.78
N TYR A 19 -9.56 4.76 -2.53
CA TYR A 19 -10.04 5.12 -1.20
C TYR A 19 -11.57 5.09 -1.17
N ASP A 20 -12.12 4.36 -0.22
CA ASP A 20 -13.55 4.16 -0.08
C ASP A 20 -13.99 4.60 1.34
N GLY A 21 -14.82 5.63 1.41
CA GLY A 21 -15.12 6.33 2.68
C GLY A 21 -13.95 7.15 3.26
N TYR A 22 -12.82 7.22 2.54
CA TYR A 22 -11.68 8.09 2.83
C TYR A 22 -11.30 8.89 1.59
N THR A 23 -10.48 9.92 1.80
CA THR A 23 -9.84 10.70 0.75
C THR A 23 -8.32 10.71 0.95
N VAL A 24 -7.57 11.06 -0.10
CA VAL A 24 -6.12 11.25 -0.01
C VAL A 24 -5.71 12.27 1.06
N ASP A 25 -6.61 13.21 1.37
CA ASP A 25 -6.35 14.25 2.37
C ASP A 25 -6.67 13.79 3.81
N SER A 26 -7.40 12.68 3.97
CA SER A 26 -7.82 12.16 5.26
C SER A 26 -6.61 11.87 6.15
N GLU A 27 -6.66 12.33 7.42
CA GLU A 27 -5.53 12.18 8.34
C GLU A 27 -5.14 10.70 8.54
N ALA A 28 -6.13 9.80 8.58
CA ALA A 28 -5.89 8.36 8.65
C ALA A 28 -5.07 7.84 7.44
N VAL A 29 -5.38 8.30 6.23
CA VAL A 29 -4.67 7.94 5.00
C VAL A 29 -3.24 8.50 5.01
N LYS A 30 -3.07 9.79 5.33
CA LYS A 30 -1.75 10.41 5.45
C LYS A 30 -0.88 9.70 6.48
N ASN A 31 -1.45 9.35 7.64
CA ASN A 31 -0.75 8.62 8.68
C ASN A 31 -0.36 7.22 8.23
N PHE A 32 -1.24 6.50 7.53
CA PHE A 32 -0.95 5.19 6.96
C PHE A 32 0.26 5.26 6.01
N TRP A 33 0.23 6.16 5.02
CA TRP A 33 1.34 6.28 4.06
C TRP A 33 2.62 6.75 4.69
N ARG A 34 2.57 7.69 5.63
CA ARG A 34 3.74 8.09 6.41
C ARG A 34 4.41 6.91 7.09
N VAL A 35 3.62 6.03 7.72
CA VAL A 35 4.15 4.80 8.34
C VAL A 35 4.66 3.85 7.26
N ALA A 36 3.87 3.56 6.22
CA ALA A 36 4.24 2.63 5.15
C ALA A 36 5.56 3.00 4.45
N HIS A 37 5.78 4.29 4.19
CA HIS A 37 7.04 4.83 3.64
C HIS A 37 8.21 4.74 4.62
N SER A 38 7.95 4.85 5.93
CA SER A 38 9.00 4.74 6.96
C SER A 38 9.37 3.30 7.32
N LEU A 39 8.59 2.31 6.88
CA LEU A 39 8.84 0.90 7.20
C LEU A 39 10.10 0.37 6.49
N PRO A 40 10.86 -0.53 7.13
CA PRO A 40 11.95 -1.22 6.47
C PRO A 40 11.43 -2.14 5.36
N LEU A 41 12.29 -2.44 4.37
CA LEU A 41 11.97 -3.28 3.20
C LEU A 41 11.29 -4.62 3.55
N GLU A 42 11.69 -5.27 4.65
CA GLU A 42 11.07 -6.52 5.09
C GLU A 42 9.61 -6.33 5.54
N SER A 43 9.33 -5.26 6.26
CA SER A 43 7.98 -4.93 6.71
C SER A 43 7.09 -4.45 5.56
N GLN A 44 7.67 -3.72 4.61
CA GLN A 44 7.00 -3.34 3.37
C GLN A 44 6.57 -4.57 2.55
N ARG A 45 7.42 -5.59 2.44
CA ARG A 45 7.05 -6.87 1.82
C ARG A 45 5.90 -7.56 2.54
N ARG A 46 5.92 -7.58 3.88
CA ARG A 46 4.83 -8.14 4.68
C ARG A 46 3.53 -7.37 4.48
N LEU A 47 3.58 -6.05 4.38
CA LEU A 47 2.43 -5.21 4.10
C LEU A 47 1.82 -5.53 2.72
N LEU A 48 2.65 -5.71 1.70
CA LEU A 48 2.20 -6.14 0.37
C LEU A 48 1.59 -7.54 0.40
N GLN A 49 2.21 -8.48 1.10
CA GLN A 49 1.67 -9.81 1.28
C GLN A 49 0.32 -9.79 2.03
N PHE A 50 0.20 -8.94 3.04
CA PHE A 50 -1.03 -8.79 3.81
C PHE A 50 -2.17 -8.20 2.98
N THR A 51 -1.88 -7.20 2.15
CA THR A 51 -2.88 -6.48 1.35
C THR A 51 -3.26 -7.22 0.06
N THR A 52 -2.30 -7.89 -0.57
CA THR A 52 -2.47 -8.49 -1.91
C THR A 52 -2.43 -10.03 -1.92
N GLY A 53 -2.16 -10.65 -0.76
CA GLY A 53 -1.95 -12.10 -0.65
C GLY A 53 -0.63 -12.59 -1.24
N SER A 54 0.22 -11.69 -1.76
CA SER A 54 1.51 -12.03 -2.35
C SER A 54 2.58 -10.98 -2.04
N ASP A 55 3.81 -11.42 -1.75
CA ASP A 55 4.97 -10.52 -1.63
C ASP A 55 5.58 -10.17 -3.01
N ARG A 56 5.02 -10.73 -4.11
CA ARG A 56 5.57 -10.58 -5.45
C ARG A 56 5.09 -9.28 -6.10
N VAL A 57 6.04 -8.40 -6.41
CA VAL A 57 5.78 -7.26 -7.33
C VAL A 57 5.44 -7.80 -8.73
N PRO A 58 4.31 -7.44 -9.33
CA PRO A 58 3.94 -7.88 -10.67
C PRO A 58 4.86 -7.28 -11.74
N VAL A 59 4.81 -7.84 -12.95
CA VAL A 59 5.55 -7.28 -14.08
C VAL A 59 4.94 -5.91 -14.42
N GLY A 60 5.71 -4.85 -14.26
CA GLY A 60 5.25 -3.47 -14.43
C GLY A 60 5.04 -2.64 -13.15
N GLY A 61 5.58 -3.06 -12.00
CA GLY A 61 5.67 -2.21 -10.81
C GLY A 61 4.53 -2.39 -9.80
N LEU A 62 4.59 -1.66 -8.68
CA LEU A 62 3.55 -1.74 -7.64
C LEU A 62 2.25 -1.04 -8.04
N SER A 63 2.31 -0.13 -9.02
CA SER A 63 1.13 0.57 -9.59
C SER A 63 0.07 -0.35 -10.18
N ARG A 64 0.41 -1.62 -10.46
CA ARG A 64 -0.53 -2.65 -10.94
C ARG A 64 -1.28 -3.38 -9.84
N LEU A 65 -0.89 -3.19 -8.58
CA LEU A 65 -1.59 -3.77 -7.45
C LEU A 65 -2.80 -2.91 -7.14
N LYS A 66 -3.98 -3.54 -7.18
CA LYS A 66 -5.22 -2.90 -6.73
C LYS A 66 -5.31 -3.02 -5.22
N MET A 67 -4.95 -1.95 -4.53
CA MET A 67 -5.15 -1.80 -3.10
C MET A 67 -6.34 -0.86 -2.87
N VAL A 68 -7.22 -1.22 -1.93
CA VAL A 68 -8.35 -0.38 -1.54
C VAL A 68 -8.27 -0.12 -0.03
N ILE A 69 -8.31 1.15 0.36
CA ILE A 69 -8.40 1.56 1.77
C ILE A 69 -9.84 1.98 2.04
N SER A 70 -10.61 1.07 2.64
CA SER A 70 -11.99 1.33 3.05
C SER A 70 -12.10 1.72 4.52
N ARG A 71 -13.00 2.67 4.82
CA ARG A 71 -13.38 2.97 6.19
C ARG A 71 -14.25 1.85 6.75
N HIS A 72 -13.72 1.11 7.73
CA HIS A 72 -14.46 0.05 8.41
C HIS A 72 -14.65 0.42 9.89
N GLY A 73 -15.85 0.92 10.22
CA GLY A 73 -16.29 1.30 11.56
C GLY A 73 -17.66 1.95 11.49
N PRO A 74 -18.49 1.88 12.55
CA PRO A 74 -19.73 2.65 12.56
C PRO A 74 -19.37 4.13 12.42
N ASP A 75 -20.05 4.85 11.54
CA ASP A 75 -20.14 6.30 11.62
C ASP A 75 -20.63 6.65 13.04
N SER A 76 -19.71 6.91 13.96
CA SER A 76 -20.07 7.59 15.19
C SER A 76 -20.30 9.04 14.82
N ASP A 77 -21.59 9.36 14.67
CA ASP A 77 -22.21 10.68 14.88
C ASP A 77 -21.60 11.42 16.08
#